data_AF-A0AAV2SC47-F1
#
_entry.id   AF-A0AAV2SC47-F1
#
_cell.length_a   1.000
_cell.length_b   1.000
_cell.length_c   1.000
_cell.angle_alpha   90.00
_cell.angle_beta   90.00
_cell.angle_gamma   90.00
#
_symmetry.space_group_name_H-M   'P 1'
#
loop_
_entity.id
_entity.type
_entity.pdbx_description
1 polymer ?
#
loop_
_entity_poly.entity_id
_entity_poly.type
_entity_poly.pdbx_seq_one_letter_code
_entity_poly.pdbx_strand_id
1 'polypeptide(L)'
;TVARRPKLRALHSSQYIQALCVVELVSTALYFPLFIENETCVFTSYASAFYSTHIGMTGIAVCKTIGAYVLVFFSYDRFLAVWYNHKFQQVEIGNIVNKRLIITGLSMLLLSTPALCFGKITEISEGHWFAEP
;
A
#
# COMPACT_ATOMS: atom_id res chain seq x y z
N THR A 1 -19.90 -10.78 6.56
CA THR A 1 -18.47 -10.45 6.36
C THR A 1 -17.64 -11.72 6.39
N VAL A 2 -16.70 -11.88 5.46
CA VAL A 2 -15.84 -13.07 5.31
C VAL A 2 -15.10 -13.43 6.61
N ALA A 3 -14.82 -12.43 7.46
CA ALA A 3 -14.27 -12.61 8.81
C ALA A 3 -15.08 -13.51 9.77
N ARG A 4 -16.42 -13.60 9.58
CA ARG A 4 -17.31 -14.41 10.44
C ARG A 4 -17.52 -15.85 9.94
N ARG A 5 -16.96 -16.24 8.80
CA ARG A 5 -17.16 -17.58 8.20
C ARG A 5 -15.84 -18.35 8.14
N PRO A 6 -15.57 -19.28 9.09
CA PRO A 6 -14.28 -19.97 9.18
C PRO A 6 -13.95 -20.79 7.92
N LYS A 7 -14.96 -21.35 7.25
CA LYS A 7 -14.79 -22.10 6.00
C LYS A 7 -14.29 -21.25 4.81
N LEU A 8 -14.54 -19.94 4.81
CA LEU A 8 -14.05 -19.04 3.76
C LEU A 8 -12.65 -18.47 4.08
N ARG A 9 -12.28 -18.42 5.36
CA ARG A 9 -10.98 -17.94 5.82
C ARG A 9 -9.85 -18.93 5.51
N ALA A 10 -10.19 -20.21 5.35
CA ALA A 10 -9.27 -21.28 4.95
C ALA A 10 -8.91 -21.26 3.46
N LEU A 11 -9.65 -20.52 2.62
CA LEU A 11 -9.32 -20.38 1.21
C LEU A 11 -8.20 -19.37 1.04
N HIS A 12 -7.10 -19.82 0.44
CA HIS A 12 -5.93 -19.03 0.06
C HIS A 12 -6.28 -17.70 -0.62
N SER A 13 -7.29 -17.73 -1.49
CA SER A 13 -7.83 -16.56 -2.18
C SER A 13 -8.43 -15.51 -1.25
N SER A 14 -8.97 -15.91 -0.10
CA SER A 14 -9.49 -14.98 0.89
C SER A 14 -8.38 -14.16 1.56
N GLN A 15 -7.14 -14.67 1.62
CA GLN A 15 -6.01 -13.93 2.21
C GLN A 15 -5.60 -12.76 1.31
N TYR A 16 -5.51 -12.99 0.00
CA TYR A 16 -5.25 -11.93 -0.98
C TYR A 16 -6.35 -10.86 -0.98
N ILE A 17 -7.63 -11.27 -0.92
CA ILE A 17 -8.75 -10.32 -0.85
C ILE A 17 -8.71 -9.51 0.45
N GLN A 18 -8.43 -10.15 1.59
CA GLN A 18 -8.29 -9.45 2.87
C GLN A 18 -7.11 -8.46 2.83
N ALA A 19 -5.96 -8.86 2.30
CA ALA A 19 -4.81 -7.99 2.13
C ALA A 19 -5.14 -6.79 1.24
N LEU A 20 -5.82 -7.01 0.12
CA LEU A 20 -6.26 -5.93 -0.77
C LEU A 20 -7.21 -4.97 -0.05
N CYS A 21 -8.21 -5.48 0.70
CA CYS A 21 -9.11 -4.63 1.47
C CYS A 21 -8.38 -3.80 2.53
N VAL A 22 -7.38 -4.37 3.21
CA VAL A 22 -6.57 -3.64 4.19
C VAL A 22 -5.78 -2.52 3.50
N VAL A 23 -5.14 -2.81 2.37
CA VAL A 23 -4.37 -1.83 1.59
C VAL A 23 -5.25 -0.69 1.09
N GLU A 24 -6.44 -0.99 0.57
CA GLU A 24 -7.42 0.02 0.12
C GLU A 24 -7.93 0.88 1.27
N LEU A 25 -8.20 0.28 2.43
CA LEU A 25 -8.61 1.03 3.63
C LEU A 25 -7.52 1.99 4.10
N VAL A 26 -6.26 1.53 4.15
CA VAL A 26 -5.11 2.37 4.52
C VAL A 26 -4.90 3.47 3.50
N SER A 27 -4.96 3.16 2.20
CA SER A 27 -4.86 4.15 1.13
C SER A 27 -5.95 5.21 1.23
N THR A 28 -7.18 4.80 1.54
CA THR A 28 -8.32 5.73 1.71
C THR A 28 -8.12 6.63 2.92
N ALA A 29 -7.66 6.07 4.05
CA ALA A 29 -7.37 6.83 5.26
C ALA A 29 -6.24 7.86 5.05
N LEU A 30 -5.24 7.55 4.21
CA LEU A 30 -4.20 8.49 3.82
C LEU A 30 -4.70 9.54 2.82
N TYR A 31 -5.64 9.18 1.95
CA TYR A 31 -6.17 10.07 0.91
C TYR A 31 -7.11 11.16 1.45
N PHE A 32 -7.94 10.84 2.45
CA PHE A 32 -8.89 11.79 3.04
C PHE A 32 -8.26 13.11 3.54
N PRO A 33 -7.23 13.10 4.40
CA PRO A 33 -6.61 14.33 4.88
C PRO A 33 -5.93 15.11 3.74
N LEU A 34 -5.32 14.41 2.77
CA LEU A 34 -4.71 15.05 1.61
C LEU A 34 -5.72 15.77 0.72
N PHE A 35 -6.90 15.20 0.52
CA PHE A 35 -7.94 15.82 -0.29
C PHE A 35 -8.47 17.10 0.36
N ILE A 36 -8.62 17.09 1.69
CA ILE A 36 -9.07 18.25 2.47
C ILE A 36 -8.02 19.37 2.44
N GLU A 37 -6.73 19.03 2.53
CA GLU A 37 -5.65 20.03 2.51
C GLU A 37 -5.31 20.55 1.11
N ASN A 38 -5.47 19.75 0.05
CA ASN A 38 -5.11 20.13 -1.32
C ASN A 38 -6.10 21.11 -2.00
N GLU A 39 -7.23 21.46 -1.39
CA GLU A 39 -8.07 22.54 -1.93
C GLU A 39 -7.34 23.89 -1.92
N THR A 40 -6.28 24.02 -1.12
CA THR A 40 -5.37 25.18 -1.13
C THR A 40 -3.95 24.69 -1.38
N CYS A 41 -3.39 24.94 -2.56
CA CYS A 41 -2.01 24.56 -2.96
C CYS A 41 -0.90 25.28 -2.16
N VAL A 42 -1.27 25.92 -1.04
CA VAL A 42 -0.42 26.72 -0.17
C VAL A 42 -0.63 26.23 1.25
N PHE A 43 0.39 25.61 1.84
CA PHE A 43 0.32 25.15 3.22
C PHE A 43 0.69 26.27 4.19
N THR A 44 -0.08 26.42 5.27
CA THR A 44 0.14 27.40 6.34
C THR A 44 1.16 26.94 7.38
N SER A 45 1.68 25.72 7.24
CA SER A 45 2.66 25.13 8.16
C SER A 45 3.62 24.21 7.40
N TYR A 46 4.90 24.24 7.79
CA TYR A 46 5.89 23.29 7.30
C TYR A 46 5.47 21.84 7.56
N ALA A 47 4.86 21.59 8.72
CA ALA A 47 4.47 20.25 9.13
C ALA A 47 3.38 19.65 8.23
N SER A 48 2.40 20.45 7.79
CA SER A 48 1.37 19.99 6.87
C SER A 48 1.92 19.81 5.46
N ALA A 49 2.78 20.70 4.98
CA ALA A 49 3.48 20.53 3.69
C ALA A 49 4.31 19.24 3.66
N PHE A 50 5.02 18.94 4.76
CA PHE A 50 5.87 17.75 4.87
C PHE A 50 5.05 16.47 4.96
N TYR A 51 4.02 16.48 5.80
CA TYR A 51 3.12 15.36 5.93
C TYR A 51 2.42 15.07 4.59
N SER A 52 1.87 16.10 3.94
CA SER A 52 1.09 15.93 2.72
C SER A 52 1.94 15.32 1.59
N THR A 53 3.12 15.88 1.37
CA THR A 53 3.98 15.55 0.23
C THR A 53 4.78 14.28 0.46
N HIS A 54 5.45 14.16 1.60
CA HIS A 54 6.36 13.04 1.79
C HIS A 54 5.66 11.85 2.43
N ILE A 55 4.75 12.06 3.39
CA ILE A 55 4.10 10.94 4.09
C ILE A 55 2.85 10.49 3.33
N GLY A 56 1.97 11.43 2.96
CA GLY A 56 0.71 11.13 2.31
C GLY A 56 0.89 10.57 0.90
N MET A 57 1.52 11.33 0.00
CA MET A 57 1.70 10.89 -1.40
C MET A 57 2.54 9.63 -1.52
N THR A 58 3.67 9.54 -0.79
CA THR A 58 4.49 8.31 -0.77
C THR A 58 3.71 7.13 -0.19
N GLY A 59 2.95 7.35 0.89
CA GLY A 59 2.12 6.31 1.50
C GLY A 59 1.05 5.77 0.54
N ILE A 60 0.39 6.64 -0.22
CA ILE A 60 -0.56 6.25 -1.27
C ILE A 60 0.13 5.47 -2.39
N ALA A 61 1.28 5.96 -2.87
CA ALA A 61 2.05 5.29 -3.92
C ALA A 61 2.48 3.87 -3.48
N VAL A 62 2.95 3.73 -2.23
CA VAL A 62 3.28 2.44 -1.61
C VAL A 62 2.04 1.54 -1.55
N CYS A 63 0.91 2.04 -1.05
CA CYS A 63 -0.32 1.25 -0.97
C CYS A 63 -0.79 0.77 -2.34
N LYS A 64 -0.86 1.65 -3.35
CA LYS A 64 -1.25 1.28 -4.72
C LYS A 64 -0.31 0.22 -5.31
N THR A 65 0.99 0.37 -5.08
CA THR A 65 2.00 -0.59 -5.57
C THR A 65 1.83 -1.95 -4.90
N ILE A 66 1.66 -1.99 -3.57
CA ILE A 66 1.37 -3.24 -2.84
C ILE A 66 0.08 -3.89 -3.36
N GLY A 67 -0.97 -3.10 -3.59
CA GLY A 67 -2.24 -3.58 -4.16
C GLY A 67 -2.06 -4.22 -5.53
N ALA A 68 -1.24 -3.62 -6.41
CA ALA A 68 -0.91 -4.21 -7.70
C ALA A 68 -0.17 -5.55 -7.55
N TYR A 69 0.81 -5.65 -6.65
CA TYR A 69 1.50 -6.92 -6.38
C TYR A 69 0.57 -7.99 -5.84
N VAL A 70 -0.38 -7.64 -4.96
CA VAL A 70 -1.40 -8.54 -4.45
C VAL A 70 -2.22 -9.14 -5.61
N LEU A 71 -2.63 -8.33 -6.58
CA LEU A 71 -3.37 -8.78 -7.77
C LEU A 71 -2.52 -9.67 -8.68
N VAL A 72 -1.23 -9.34 -8.86
CA VAL A 72 -0.28 -10.15 -9.63
C VAL A 72 -0.11 -11.52 -8.99
N PHE A 73 0.12 -11.59 -7.67
CA PHE A 73 0.25 -12.86 -6.96
C PHE A 73 -1.04 -13.68 -7.00
N PHE A 74 -2.18 -13.04 -6.81
CA PHE A 74 -3.47 -13.70 -6.92
C PHE A 74 -3.69 -14.32 -8.30
N SER A 75 -3.41 -13.57 -9.36
CA SER A 75 -3.53 -14.03 -10.75
C SER A 75 -2.56 -15.17 -11.05
N TYR A 76 -1.32 -15.05 -10.58
CA TYR A 76 -0.30 -16.09 -10.71
C TYR A 76 -0.71 -17.40 -10.03
N ASP A 77 -1.26 -17.34 -8.82
CA ASP A 77 -1.67 -18.55 -8.10
C ASP A 77 -2.90 -19.20 -8.73
N ARG A 78 -3.82 -18.42 -9.32
CA ARG A 78 -4.91 -18.97 -10.14
C ARG A 78 -4.41 -19.64 -11.41
N PHE A 79 -3.41 -19.06 -12.07
CA PHE A 79 -2.75 -19.68 -13.21
C PHE A 79 -2.09 -21.01 -12.81
N LEU A 80 -1.37 -21.04 -11.69
CA LEU A 80 -0.76 -22.28 -11.17
C LEU A 80 -1.80 -23.35 -10.83
N ALA A 81 -2.94 -22.98 -10.25
CA ALA A 81 -4.01 -23.93 -9.93
C ALA A 81 -4.55 -24.64 -11.18
N VAL A 82 -4.59 -23.95 -12.32
CA VAL A 82 -5.09 -24.51 -13.59
C VAL A 82 -4.00 -25.30 -14.32
N TRP A 83 -2.79 -24.74 -14.42
CA TRP A 83 -1.76 -25.26 -15.32
C TRP A 83 -0.73 -26.16 -14.64
N TYR A 84 -0.48 -25.98 -13.34
CA TYR A 84 0.54 -26.70 -12.58
C TYR A 84 0.07 -27.03 -11.14
N ASN A 85 -0.95 -27.87 -11.02
CA ASN A 85 -1.59 -28.19 -9.73
C ASN A 85 -0.60 -28.68 -8.64
N HIS A 86 0.43 -29.45 -9.01
CA HIS A 86 1.46 -29.89 -8.06
C HIS A 86 2.21 -28.72 -7.40
N LYS A 87 2.55 -27.68 -8.18
CA LYS A 87 3.19 -26.47 -7.64
C LYS A 87 2.20 -25.65 -6.82
N PHE A 88 0.93 -25.60 -7.23
CA PHE A 88 -0.11 -24.91 -6.48
C PHE A 88 -0.30 -25.50 -5.06
N GLN A 89 -0.33 -26.83 -4.93
CA GLN A 89 -0.43 -27.49 -3.62
C GLN A 89 0.75 -27.13 -2.69
N GLN A 90 1.96 -26.98 -3.21
CA GLN A 90 3.12 -26.54 -2.42
C GLN A 90 2.96 -25.10 -1.93
N VAL A 91 2.38 -24.22 -2.76
CA VAL A 91 2.08 -22.83 -2.38
C VAL A 91 1.02 -22.79 -1.28
N GLU A 92 -0.03 -23.60 -1.41
CA GLU A 92 -1.13 -23.69 -0.44
C GLU A 92 -0.67 -24.19 0.94
N ILE A 93 0.18 -25.22 0.99
CA ILE A 93 0.68 -25.81 2.24
C ILE A 93 1.81 -24.96 2.87
N GLY A 94 2.63 -24.30 2.05
CA GLY A 94 3.89 -23.69 2.47
C GLY A 94 3.78 -22.29 3.11
N ASN A 95 2.58 -21.79 3.39
CA ASN A 95 2.34 -20.42 3.89
C ASN A 95 3.03 -19.34 3.00
N ILE A 96 3.15 -19.62 1.70
CA ILE A 96 3.96 -18.82 0.78
C ILE A 96 3.32 -17.44 0.55
N VAL A 97 1.99 -17.34 0.63
CA VAL A 97 1.23 -16.08 0.53
C VAL A 97 1.71 -15.06 1.54
N ASN A 98 1.68 -15.43 2.83
CA ASN A 98 2.05 -14.52 3.90
C ASN A 98 3.50 -14.07 3.76
N LYS A 99 4.40 -14.97 3.37
CA LYS A 99 5.79 -14.60 3.07
C LYS A 99 5.88 -13.60 1.92
N ARG A 100 5.19 -13.83 0.80
CA ARG A 100 5.17 -12.89 -0.33
C ARG A 100 4.63 -11.52 0.08
N LEU A 101 3.53 -11.48 0.82
CA LEU A 101 2.92 -10.24 1.29
C LEU A 101 3.84 -9.47 2.26
N ILE A 102 4.43 -10.16 3.23
CA ILE A 102 5.36 -9.55 4.21
C ILE A 102 6.61 -9.02 3.51
N ILE A 103 7.23 -9.83 2.63
CA ILE A 103 8.43 -9.43 1.90
C ILE A 103 8.14 -8.22 1.01
N THR A 104 7.01 -8.21 0.31
CA THR A 104 6.61 -7.08 -0.53
C THR A 104 6.32 -5.83 0.30
N GLY A 105 5.64 -5.97 1.44
CA GLY A 105 5.42 -4.84 2.35
C GLY A 105 6.73 -4.24 2.85
N LEU A 106 7.66 -5.09 3.32
CA LEU A 106 8.96 -4.65 3.81
C LEU A 106 9.82 -4.03 2.71
N SER A 107 9.83 -4.61 1.50
CA SER A 107 10.60 -4.06 0.38
C SER A 107 10.07 -2.70 -0.05
N MET A 108 8.75 -2.51 -0.09
CA MET A 108 8.15 -1.21 -0.42
C MET A 108 8.43 -0.16 0.65
N LEU A 109 8.36 -0.53 1.94
CA LEU A 109 8.75 0.37 3.02
C LEU A 109 10.22 0.79 2.91
N LEU A 110 11.12 -0.17 2.69
CA LEU A 110 12.55 0.10 2.55
C LEU A 110 12.85 1.01 1.36
N LEU A 111 12.22 0.75 0.20
CA LEU A 111 12.34 1.58 -1.00
C LEU A 111 11.75 2.99 -0.84
N SER A 112 10.76 3.17 0.04
CA SER A 112 10.16 4.48 0.31
C SER A 112 10.97 5.34 1.29
N THR A 113 11.88 4.73 2.06
CA THR A 113 12.72 5.42 3.07
C THR A 113 13.50 6.62 2.52
N PRO A 114 14.16 6.55 1.34
CA PRO A 114 14.90 7.70 0.80
C PRO A 114 14.00 8.91 0.53
N ALA A 115 12.77 8.69 0.03
CA ALA A 115 11.83 9.78 -0.22
C ALA A 115 11.41 10.49 1.08
N LEU A 116 11.34 9.74 2.20
CA LEU A 116 11.03 10.29 3.52
C LEU A 116 12.23 10.97 4.18
N CYS A 117 13.45 10.47 3.98
CA CYS A 117 14.65 11.00 4.62
C CYS A 117 15.28 12.19 3.88
N PHE A 118 15.13 12.26 2.55
CA PHE A 118 15.74 13.28 1.71
C PHE A 118 14.74 14.27 1.11
N GLY A 119 13.46 14.15 1.46
CA GLY A 119 12.42 15.08 1.06
C GLY A 119 12.74 16.52 1.50
N LYS A 120 12.70 17.46 0.56
CA LYS A 120 12.92 18.89 0.81
C LYS A 120 11.63 19.65 0.51
N ILE A 121 11.38 20.69 1.31
CA ILE A 121 10.24 21.60 1.18
C ILE A 121 10.79 23.01 1.16
N THR A 122 10.22 23.84 0.31
CA THR A 122 10.72 25.17 0.02
C THR A 122 9.70 26.20 0.54
N GLU A 123 10.15 27.17 1.32
CA GLU A 123 9.32 28.30 1.76
C GLU A 123 9.19 29.31 0.61
N ILE A 124 7.98 29.75 0.27
CA ILE A 124 7.73 30.70 -0.83
C ILE A 124 7.58 32.14 -0.32
N SER A 125 6.91 32.34 0.82
CA SER A 125 6.78 33.66 1.47
C SER A 125 6.47 33.47 2.96
N GLU A 126 6.68 34.48 3.81
CA GLU A 126 6.51 34.43 5.29
C GLU A 126 5.32 33.54 5.74
N GLY A 127 5.61 32.29 6.14
CA GLY A 127 4.61 31.35 6.66
C GLY A 127 3.86 30.48 5.63
N HIS A 128 4.22 30.55 4.34
CA HIS A 128 3.64 29.78 3.24
C HIS A 128 4.68 28.82 2.64
N TRP A 129 4.33 27.53 2.68
CA TRP A 129 5.22 26.44 2.28
C TRP A 129 4.72 25.76 1.01
N PHE A 130 5.65 25.43 0.13
CA PHE A 130 5.39 24.69 -1.09
C PHE A 130 6.24 23.45 -1.13
N ALA A 131 5.63 22.37 -1.56
CA ALA A 131 6.32 21.14 -1.75
C ALA A 131 6.61 20.96 -3.23
N GLU A 132 7.89 20.96 -3.58
CA GLU A 132 8.31 20.54 -4.91
C GLU A 132 8.03 19.03 -5.06
N PRO A 133 7.44 18.59 -6.18
CA PRO A 133 7.13 17.19 -6.44
C PRO A 133 8.39 16.31 -6.59
#